data_AF-A0AAV0J8A2-F1
#
_entry.id   AF-A0AAV0J8A2-F1
#
_cell.length_a   1.000
_cell.length_b   1.000
_cell.length_c   1.000
_cell.angle_alpha   90.00
_cell.angle_beta   90.00
_cell.angle_gamma   90.00
#
_symmetry.space_group_name_H-M   'P 1'
#
loop_
_entity.id
_entity.type
_entity.pdbx_description
1 polymer ?
#
loop_
_entity_poly.entity_id
_entity_poly.type
_entity_poly.pdbx_seq_one_letter_code
_entity_poly.pdbx_strand_id
1 'polypeptide(L)'
;MSRLKHLTQHENFLCLGLVKSSIYLIVFQGGKFDHADRLFQSIEGTFRNCLSNTSDVKELIPEFFYMPEFLVNANSYHLGVKQDGDPISHVCLPPWAKGSPELFIKMNREALESEYVSSNLHHWIDLVFGCKQRGKPAVEAANIFYYLTYEGAVDLETMDDDLQRSAIEDQIANFGQTPIQIFRKKHPRRGPPIPIAHPLYFAPDSINLTSIVTSISPSAVLYVGLVDSNIVIVSQGLTLSVKLWLTTQLQSGGTFTFSGSQDPFFGVGGDVLSSRKIASPLAENFEIGAQCFATMLSPAENFLISCGNWENSFQVISLHDGRTVQSIRQHKDVVSCVAVSADNTILATGSYDTTVMVWEVVRARGHEKRVRNCGARYCHQWFKRRDVYFPYP
;
A
#
# COMPACT_ATOMS: atom_id res chain seq x y z
N MET A 1 9.28 -35.28 28.99
CA MET A 1 7.95 -34.63 28.85
C MET A 1 7.87 -33.99 27.47
N SER A 2 7.61 -34.81 26.45
CA SER A 2 7.39 -34.40 25.07
C SER A 2 6.00 -33.79 24.96
N ARG A 3 5.92 -32.48 24.72
CA ARG A 3 4.66 -31.77 24.49
C ARG A 3 4.31 -31.93 23.02
N LEU A 4 3.45 -32.89 22.68
CA LEU A 4 2.89 -32.95 21.32
C LEU A 4 2.16 -31.64 21.06
N LYS A 5 2.58 -30.91 20.03
CA LYS A 5 1.67 -30.00 19.38
C LYS A 5 1.20 -30.58 18.06
N HIS A 6 -0.07 -30.41 17.78
CA HIS A 6 -0.66 -30.71 16.49
C HIS A 6 -0.37 -29.54 15.55
N LEU A 7 0.86 -29.46 15.05
CA LEU A 7 1.16 -28.59 13.91
C LEU A 7 0.55 -29.27 12.69
N THR A 8 -0.48 -28.64 12.15
CA THR A 8 -1.19 -29.00 10.90
C THR A 8 -2.08 -30.24 10.95
N GLN A 9 -3.28 -30.11 11.53
CA GLN A 9 -4.45 -30.79 10.95
C GLN A 9 -4.73 -30.15 9.57
N HIS A 10 -3.82 -30.26 8.60
CA HIS A 10 -3.95 -29.56 7.33
C HIS A 10 -5.18 -30.02 6.53
N GLU A 11 -5.72 -31.19 6.84
CA GLU A 11 -6.96 -31.70 6.25
C GLU A 11 -8.16 -31.54 7.19
N ASN A 12 -8.03 -31.81 8.50
CA ASN A 12 -9.15 -31.68 9.44
C ASN A 12 -9.47 -30.22 9.84
N PHE A 13 -8.49 -29.30 9.86
CA PHE A 13 -8.71 -27.87 10.15
C PHE A 13 -9.11 -27.05 8.93
N LEU A 14 -8.59 -27.36 7.73
CA LEU A 14 -9.16 -26.80 6.49
C LEU A 14 -10.66 -27.17 6.39
N CYS A 15 -11.04 -28.34 6.89
CA CYS A 15 -12.43 -28.78 6.89
C CYS A 15 -13.29 -28.17 8.01
N LEU A 16 -12.70 -27.70 9.12
CA LEU A 16 -13.43 -27.00 10.21
C LEU A 16 -13.58 -25.49 9.99
N GLY A 17 -12.69 -24.87 9.20
CA GLY A 17 -12.62 -23.42 9.01
C GLY A 17 -12.97 -22.92 7.61
N LEU A 18 -13.51 -23.74 6.71
CA LEU A 18 -13.89 -23.31 5.37
C LEU A 18 -15.30 -23.78 5.01
N VAL A 19 -16.23 -22.83 4.88
CA VAL A 19 -17.52 -23.03 4.19
C VAL A 19 -17.30 -23.42 2.70
N LYS A 20 -16.12 -23.14 2.12
CA LYS A 20 -15.70 -23.66 0.81
C LYS A 20 -15.27 -25.13 0.82
N SER A 21 -15.10 -25.75 1.99
CA SER A 21 -14.70 -27.16 2.16
C SER A 21 -15.79 -28.03 2.81
N SER A 22 -17.05 -27.57 2.84
CA SER A 22 -18.17 -28.36 3.36
C SER A 22 -18.38 -29.69 2.62
N ILE A 23 -17.91 -29.80 1.37
CA ILE A 23 -17.94 -31.07 0.61
C ILE A 23 -16.89 -32.06 1.13
N TYR A 24 -15.68 -31.60 1.47
CA TYR A 24 -14.61 -32.49 1.96
C TYR A 24 -14.85 -32.97 3.39
N LEU A 25 -15.38 -32.12 4.28
CA LEU A 25 -15.70 -32.52 5.66
C LEU A 25 -16.78 -33.61 5.72
N ILE A 26 -17.84 -33.49 4.91
CA ILE A 26 -18.93 -34.46 4.83
C ILE A 26 -18.42 -35.79 4.25
N VAL A 27 -17.53 -35.76 3.26
CA VAL A 27 -16.95 -36.97 2.66
C VAL A 27 -16.01 -37.68 3.65
N PHE A 28 -15.19 -36.94 4.39
CA PHE A 28 -14.23 -37.53 5.33
C PHE A 28 -14.87 -38.09 6.61
N GLN A 29 -16.03 -37.56 7.04
CA GLN A 29 -16.77 -38.01 8.22
C GLN A 29 -17.93 -38.99 7.90
N GLY A 30 -17.91 -39.63 6.73
CA GLY A 30 -18.90 -40.66 6.38
C GLY A 30 -20.31 -40.12 6.11
N GLY A 31 -20.42 -38.88 5.62
CA GLY A 31 -21.68 -38.27 5.18
C GLY A 31 -22.42 -37.43 6.22
N LYS A 32 -21.86 -37.24 7.42
CA LYS A 32 -22.46 -36.45 8.51
C LYS A 32 -21.42 -35.59 9.22
N PHE A 33 -21.86 -34.47 9.80
CA PHE A 33 -21.02 -33.62 10.66
C PHE A 33 -20.69 -34.32 11.98
N ASP A 34 -19.54 -33.97 12.57
CA ASP A 34 -19.11 -34.42 13.90
C ASP A 34 -20.09 -33.99 15.01
N HIS A 35 -19.90 -34.54 16.21
CA HIS A 35 -20.65 -34.17 17.39
C HIS A 35 -20.59 -32.66 17.64
N ALA A 36 -21.74 -32.03 17.89
CA ALA A 36 -21.90 -30.59 17.99
C ALA A 36 -20.85 -29.92 18.92
N ASP A 37 -20.63 -30.48 20.11
CA ASP A 37 -19.68 -29.93 21.09
C ASP A 37 -18.20 -29.96 20.65
N ARG A 38 -17.85 -30.75 19.62
CA ARG A 38 -16.50 -30.81 19.04
C ARG A 38 -16.30 -29.87 17.86
N LEU A 39 -17.38 -29.31 17.33
CA LEU A 39 -17.31 -28.38 16.20
C LEU A 39 -16.76 -27.02 16.64
N PHE A 40 -16.15 -26.31 15.68
CA PHE A 40 -15.68 -24.95 15.87
C PHE A 40 -16.87 -24.00 16.01
N GLN A 41 -17.14 -23.57 17.25
CA GLN A 41 -18.36 -22.85 17.60
C GLN A 41 -18.12 -21.48 18.24
N SER A 42 -16.94 -21.23 18.82
CA SER A 42 -16.66 -20.00 19.56
C SER A 42 -15.19 -19.66 19.52
N ILE A 43 -14.88 -18.40 19.20
CA ILE A 43 -13.51 -17.89 19.22
C ILE A 43 -12.94 -17.95 20.63
N GLU A 44 -13.70 -17.46 21.61
CA GLU A 44 -13.26 -17.42 23.01
C GLU A 44 -13.12 -18.84 23.59
N GLY A 45 -14.07 -19.73 23.30
CA GLY A 45 -14.02 -21.13 23.74
C GLY A 45 -12.79 -21.85 23.18
N THR A 46 -12.53 -21.69 21.88
CA THR A 46 -11.37 -22.30 21.21
C THR A 46 -10.05 -21.76 21.76
N PHE A 47 -9.95 -20.43 21.95
CA PHE A 47 -8.78 -19.80 22.53
C PHE A 47 -8.51 -20.29 23.96
N ARG A 48 -9.55 -20.38 24.80
CA ARG A 48 -9.43 -20.90 26.17
C ARG A 48 -8.98 -22.36 26.18
N ASN A 49 -9.51 -23.19 25.28
CA ASN A 49 -9.11 -24.59 25.16
C ASN A 49 -7.64 -24.73 24.80
N CYS A 50 -7.11 -23.88 23.90
CA CYS A 50 -5.69 -23.87 23.54
C CYS A 50 -4.76 -23.47 24.71
N LEU A 51 -5.29 -22.81 25.73
CA LEU A 51 -4.53 -22.39 26.92
C LEU A 51 -4.64 -23.40 28.07
N SER A 52 -5.77 -24.10 28.20
CA SER A 52 -6.06 -24.98 29.33
C SER A 52 -5.81 -26.46 29.04
N ASN A 53 -6.06 -26.90 27.80
CA ASN A 53 -5.94 -28.30 27.43
C ASN A 53 -4.55 -28.62 26.89
N THR A 54 -3.87 -29.58 27.54
CA THR A 54 -2.53 -30.01 27.15
C THR A 54 -2.44 -30.65 25.77
N SER A 55 -3.55 -31.12 25.20
CA SER A 55 -3.59 -31.66 23.84
C SER A 55 -4.01 -30.64 22.79
N ASP A 56 -4.40 -29.43 23.19
CA ASP A 56 -4.86 -28.39 22.28
C ASP A 56 -3.86 -27.24 22.20
N VAL A 57 -3.11 -27.18 21.11
CA VAL A 57 -1.98 -26.24 20.92
C VAL A 57 -1.93 -25.79 19.47
N LYS A 58 -3.11 -25.47 18.95
CA LYS A 58 -3.35 -25.05 17.57
C LYS A 58 -2.85 -23.63 17.33
N GLU A 59 -2.50 -23.36 16.08
CA GLU A 59 -2.15 -22.02 15.59
C GLU A 59 -3.23 -21.53 14.62
N LEU A 60 -3.29 -20.22 14.37
CA LEU A 60 -4.27 -19.63 13.47
C LEU A 60 -3.97 -19.93 11.99
N ILE A 61 -5.02 -20.01 11.18
CA ILE A 61 -4.95 -20.09 9.72
C ILE A 61 -5.05 -18.68 9.10
N PRO A 62 -4.55 -18.46 7.86
CA PRO A 62 -4.56 -17.14 7.22
C PRO A 62 -5.93 -16.47 7.12
N GLU A 63 -7.01 -17.26 7.00
CA GLU A 63 -8.38 -16.81 6.84
C GLU A 63 -8.84 -15.89 7.98
N PHE A 64 -8.31 -16.07 9.19
CA PHE A 64 -8.57 -15.19 10.34
C PHE A 64 -8.17 -13.72 10.11
N PHE A 65 -7.41 -13.43 9.06
CA PHE A 65 -6.89 -12.10 8.75
C PHE A 65 -7.45 -11.48 7.46
N TYR A 66 -8.30 -12.19 6.71
CA TYR A 66 -8.89 -11.62 5.49
C TYR A 66 -10.27 -12.14 5.08
N MET A 67 -10.76 -13.26 5.61
CA MET A 67 -11.99 -13.91 5.11
C MET A 67 -13.06 -13.99 6.21
N PRO A 68 -14.06 -13.09 6.25
CA PRO A 68 -15.13 -13.14 7.27
C PRO A 68 -16.10 -14.31 7.08
N GLU A 69 -16.21 -14.85 5.87
CA GLU A 69 -17.23 -15.81 5.47
C GLU A 69 -17.14 -17.13 6.24
N PHE A 70 -15.96 -17.55 6.72
CA PHE A 70 -15.86 -18.80 7.46
C PHE A 70 -16.48 -18.77 8.86
N LEU A 71 -16.77 -17.57 9.38
CA LEU A 71 -17.40 -17.38 10.69
C LEU A 71 -18.93 -17.45 10.61
N VAL A 72 -19.46 -17.49 9.38
CA VAL A 72 -20.89 -17.40 9.10
C VAL A 72 -21.37 -18.69 8.45
N ASN A 73 -22.37 -19.34 9.05
CA ASN A 73 -23.12 -20.41 8.40
C ASN A 73 -24.08 -19.87 7.33
N ALA A 74 -23.53 -19.32 6.23
CA ALA A 74 -24.31 -18.69 5.17
C ALA A 74 -25.26 -19.67 4.46
N ASN A 75 -24.87 -20.94 4.39
CA ASN A 75 -25.64 -22.00 3.72
C ASN A 75 -26.72 -22.62 4.64
N SER A 76 -26.90 -22.13 5.86
CA SER A 76 -27.86 -22.65 6.83
C SER A 76 -27.72 -24.17 7.09
N TYR A 77 -26.49 -24.67 7.17
CA TYR A 77 -26.24 -26.07 7.48
C TYR A 77 -26.76 -26.44 8.88
N HIS A 78 -27.29 -27.65 9.02
CA HIS A 78 -27.69 -28.19 10.31
C HIS A 78 -26.49 -28.81 11.03
N LEU A 79 -25.81 -28.02 11.87
CA LEU A 79 -24.58 -28.39 12.56
C LEU A 79 -24.81 -29.13 13.89
N GLY A 80 -26.07 -29.42 14.23
CA GLY A 80 -26.45 -30.12 15.46
C GLY A 80 -26.77 -29.19 16.63
N VAL A 81 -27.06 -29.82 17.78
CA VAL A 81 -27.45 -29.15 19.02
C VAL A 81 -26.48 -29.58 20.11
N LYS A 82 -25.99 -28.62 20.90
CA LYS A 82 -25.08 -28.86 22.02
C LYS A 82 -25.78 -29.64 23.13
N GLN A 83 -25.00 -30.18 24.06
CA GLN A 83 -25.56 -30.80 25.28
C GLN A 83 -26.41 -29.82 26.09
N ASP A 84 -26.08 -28.53 26.05
CA ASP A 84 -26.83 -27.47 26.74
C ASP A 84 -28.16 -27.11 26.04
N GLY A 85 -28.49 -27.74 24.90
CA GLY A 85 -29.72 -27.53 24.15
C GLY A 85 -29.64 -26.43 23.08
N ASP A 86 -28.53 -25.71 23.00
CA ASP A 86 -28.33 -24.64 22.02
C ASP A 86 -27.96 -25.19 20.63
N PRO A 87 -28.66 -24.79 19.55
CA PRO A 87 -28.29 -25.16 18.20
C PRO A 87 -27.02 -24.44 17.74
N ILE A 88 -26.19 -25.12 16.97
CA ILE A 88 -24.98 -24.53 16.36
C ILE A 88 -25.34 -23.90 15.02
N SER A 89 -24.92 -22.65 14.82
CA SER A 89 -25.05 -21.95 13.55
C SER A 89 -23.81 -21.10 13.27
N HIS A 90 -23.86 -19.79 13.52
CA HIS A 90 -22.72 -18.89 13.38
C HIS A 90 -21.70 -19.09 14.49
N VAL A 91 -20.43 -18.79 14.20
CA VAL A 91 -19.37 -18.82 15.21
C VAL A 91 -19.58 -17.68 16.19
N CYS A 92 -19.53 -17.97 17.49
CA CYS A 92 -19.62 -16.96 18.53
C CYS A 92 -18.37 -16.07 18.52
N LEU A 93 -18.57 -14.78 18.23
CA LEU A 93 -17.52 -13.78 18.17
C LEU A 93 -17.32 -13.08 19.52
N PRO A 94 -16.12 -12.54 19.79
CA PRO A 94 -15.88 -11.75 21.00
C PRO A 94 -16.79 -10.50 21.10
N PRO A 95 -17.08 -9.99 22.31
CA PRO A 95 -17.98 -8.84 22.49
C PRO A 95 -17.57 -7.58 21.72
N TRP A 96 -16.26 -7.33 21.57
CA TRP A 96 -15.74 -6.18 20.85
C TRP A 96 -16.02 -6.21 19.34
N ALA A 97 -16.30 -7.38 18.77
CA ALA A 97 -16.66 -7.53 17.36
C ALA A 97 -18.13 -7.17 17.09
N LYS A 98 -18.94 -6.94 18.14
CA LYS A 98 -20.35 -6.51 18.03
C LYS A 98 -21.21 -7.38 17.09
N GLY A 99 -20.89 -8.66 16.98
CA GLY A 99 -21.56 -9.59 16.09
C GLY A 99 -21.23 -9.44 14.59
N SER A 100 -20.28 -8.59 14.20
CA SER A 100 -19.81 -8.45 12.82
C SER A 100 -18.54 -9.28 12.56
N PRO A 101 -18.61 -10.30 11.70
CA PRO A 101 -17.43 -11.03 11.22
C PRO A 101 -16.43 -10.13 10.51
N GLU A 102 -16.89 -9.13 9.77
CA GLU A 102 -16.05 -8.17 9.06
C GLU A 102 -15.22 -7.33 10.04
N LEU A 103 -15.85 -6.85 11.12
CA LEU A 103 -15.15 -6.14 12.18
C LEU A 103 -14.14 -7.04 12.89
N PHE A 104 -14.49 -8.31 13.14
CA PHE A 104 -13.57 -9.29 13.72
C PHE A 104 -12.31 -9.47 12.88
N ILE A 105 -12.46 -9.74 11.58
CA ILE A 105 -11.34 -9.91 10.65
C ILE A 105 -10.53 -8.62 10.53
N LYS A 106 -11.20 -7.47 10.44
CA LYS A 106 -10.54 -6.16 10.38
C LYS A 106 -9.62 -5.94 11.57
N MET A 107 -10.11 -6.17 12.79
CA MET A 107 -9.31 -5.98 14.01
C MET A 107 -8.16 -6.99 14.09
N ASN A 108 -8.35 -8.24 13.67
CA ASN A 108 -7.25 -9.21 13.61
C ASN A 108 -6.16 -8.78 12.64
N ARG A 109 -6.54 -8.25 11.48
CA ARG A 109 -5.59 -7.73 10.49
C ARG A 109 -4.84 -6.51 11.03
N GLU A 110 -5.54 -5.57 11.67
CA GLU A 110 -4.91 -4.42 12.33
C GLU A 110 -3.95 -4.85 13.44
N ALA A 111 -4.30 -5.87 14.21
CA ALA A 111 -3.41 -6.44 15.22
C ALA A 111 -2.17 -7.10 14.58
N LEU A 112 -2.33 -7.86 13.50
CA LEU A 112 -1.23 -8.51 12.77
C LEU A 112 -0.26 -7.48 12.16
N GLU A 113 -0.78 -6.39 11.62
CA GLU A 113 0.02 -5.32 11.01
C GLU A 113 0.52 -4.27 12.03
N SER A 114 0.19 -4.44 13.31
CA SER A 114 0.62 -3.53 14.38
C SER A 114 2.13 -3.48 14.55
N GLU A 115 2.64 -2.38 15.09
CA GLU A 115 4.06 -2.23 15.44
C GLU A 115 4.54 -3.26 16.47
N TYR A 116 3.64 -3.71 17.35
CA TYR A 116 3.93 -4.77 18.31
C TYR A 116 4.25 -6.08 17.58
N VAL A 117 3.39 -6.51 16.66
CA VAL A 117 3.63 -7.74 15.89
C VAL A 117 4.81 -7.56 14.95
N SER A 118 4.91 -6.47 14.22
CA SER A 118 6.03 -6.16 13.34
C SER A 118 7.39 -6.24 14.05
N SER A 119 7.46 -5.76 15.29
CA SER A 119 8.67 -5.84 16.11
C SER A 119 9.02 -7.24 16.61
N ASN A 120 8.05 -8.15 16.74
CA ASN A 120 8.21 -9.43 17.43
C ASN A 120 8.00 -10.67 16.53
N LEU A 121 7.41 -10.53 15.34
CA LEU A 121 7.01 -11.64 14.48
C LEU A 121 8.18 -12.56 14.11
N HIS A 122 9.38 -12.01 13.95
CA HIS A 122 10.61 -12.77 13.69
C HIS A 122 10.88 -13.87 14.73
N HIS A 123 10.43 -13.72 15.99
CA HIS A 123 10.53 -14.77 17.00
C HIS A 123 9.60 -15.95 16.74
N TRP A 124 8.39 -15.69 16.21
CA TRP A 124 7.47 -16.75 15.79
C TRP A 124 7.99 -17.47 14.54
N ILE A 125 8.54 -16.73 13.58
CA ILE A 125 9.18 -17.32 12.39
C ILE A 125 10.34 -18.24 12.81
N ASP A 126 11.14 -17.85 13.81
CA ASP A 126 12.21 -18.69 14.35
C ASP A 126 11.70 -20.02 14.93
N LEU A 127 10.49 -20.06 15.50
CA LEU A 127 9.86 -21.27 16.04
C LEU A 127 9.33 -22.19 14.94
N VAL A 128 8.67 -21.61 13.93
CA VAL A 128 7.97 -22.39 12.90
C VAL A 128 8.90 -22.83 11.78
N PHE A 129 9.78 -21.94 11.30
CA PHE A 129 10.62 -22.17 10.11
C PHE A 129 12.13 -22.07 10.38
N GLY A 130 12.50 -21.52 11.54
CA GLY A 130 13.87 -21.08 11.81
C GLY A 130 14.65 -21.92 12.79
N CYS A 131 15.62 -21.28 13.46
CA CYS A 131 16.61 -21.95 14.30
C CYS A 131 16.05 -22.62 15.56
N LYS A 132 14.80 -22.32 15.96
CA LYS A 132 14.13 -22.88 17.14
C LYS A 132 13.12 -23.99 16.81
N GLN A 133 13.12 -24.48 15.57
CA GLN A 133 12.26 -25.61 15.17
C GLN A 133 12.81 -26.97 15.67
N ARG A 134 14.14 -27.14 15.72
CA ARG A 134 14.81 -28.40 16.06
C ARG A 134 15.99 -28.23 17.01
N GLY A 135 16.44 -29.34 17.60
CA GLY A 135 17.64 -29.41 18.44
C GLY A 135 17.51 -28.72 19.80
N LYS A 136 18.64 -28.38 20.42
CA LYS A 136 18.68 -27.74 21.75
C LYS A 136 17.85 -26.44 21.83
N PRO A 137 17.89 -25.53 20.84
CA PRO A 137 17.07 -24.31 20.87
C PRO A 137 15.56 -24.57 20.91
N ALA A 138 15.08 -25.65 20.28
CA ALA A 138 13.67 -26.04 20.34
C ALA A 138 13.27 -26.55 21.73
N VAL A 139 14.17 -27.27 22.41
CA VAL A 139 13.96 -27.74 23.81
C VAL A 139 13.81 -26.55 24.75
N GLU A 140 14.74 -25.59 24.66
CA GLU A 140 14.73 -24.38 25.49
C GLU A 140 13.47 -23.53 25.26
N ALA A 141 12.92 -23.54 24.04
CA ALA A 141 11.69 -22.83 23.67
C ALA A 141 10.40 -23.65 23.89
N ALA A 142 10.49 -24.86 24.45
CA ALA A 142 9.36 -25.79 24.58
C ALA A 142 8.60 -26.04 23.26
N ASN A 143 9.34 -26.16 22.16
CA ASN A 143 8.86 -26.25 20.78
C ASN A 143 9.27 -27.58 20.11
N ILE A 144 9.16 -28.69 20.83
CA ILE A 144 9.46 -30.04 20.33
C ILE A 144 8.15 -30.76 20.06
N PHE A 145 8.01 -31.33 18.88
CA PHE A 145 6.83 -32.05 18.41
C PHE A 145 7.10 -33.56 18.37
N TYR A 146 6.08 -34.35 18.06
CA TYR A 146 6.28 -35.79 17.89
C TYR A 146 7.22 -36.07 16.71
N TYR A 147 8.11 -37.05 16.83
CA TYR A 147 9.22 -37.21 15.90
C TYR A 147 8.78 -37.44 14.45
N LEU A 148 7.66 -38.15 14.22
CA LEU A 148 7.10 -38.38 12.87
C LEU A 148 6.61 -37.11 12.17
N THR A 149 6.36 -36.02 12.90
CA THR A 149 5.91 -34.75 12.30
C THR A 149 7.04 -34.03 11.57
N TYR A 150 8.29 -34.45 11.78
CA TYR A 150 9.46 -33.81 11.20
C TYR A 150 9.86 -34.52 9.91
N GLU A 151 10.09 -33.73 8.86
CA GLU A 151 10.68 -34.21 7.62
C GLU A 151 11.97 -35.01 7.88
N GLY A 152 12.12 -36.13 7.17
CA GLY A 152 13.27 -37.02 7.22
C GLY A 152 13.36 -37.89 8.48
N ALA A 153 12.30 -37.96 9.30
CA ALA A 153 12.31 -38.77 10.53
C ALA A 153 12.23 -40.28 10.26
N VAL A 154 11.54 -40.69 9.19
CA VAL A 154 11.37 -42.08 8.76
C VAL A 154 11.49 -42.15 7.25
N ASP A 155 12.19 -43.17 6.76
CA ASP A 155 12.30 -43.50 5.34
C ASP A 155 11.35 -44.66 5.00
N LEU A 156 10.18 -44.31 4.46
CA LEU A 156 9.10 -45.26 4.15
C LEU A 156 9.46 -46.24 3.02
N GLU A 157 10.40 -45.87 2.14
CA GLU A 157 10.80 -46.70 1.01
C GLU A 157 11.61 -47.91 1.45
N THR A 158 12.36 -47.77 2.55
CA THR A 158 13.22 -48.82 3.10
C THR A 158 12.51 -49.80 4.05
N MET A 159 11.22 -49.59 4.32
CA MET A 159 10.47 -50.42 5.26
C MET A 159 9.98 -51.72 4.60
N ASP A 160 10.27 -52.88 5.21
CA ASP A 160 9.84 -54.18 4.69
C ASP A 160 8.39 -54.55 5.09
N ASP A 161 7.86 -53.96 6.17
CA ASP A 161 6.52 -54.24 6.69
C ASP A 161 5.48 -53.23 6.19
N ASP A 162 4.60 -53.69 5.29
CA ASP A 162 3.51 -52.91 4.72
C ASP A 162 2.50 -52.42 5.76
N LEU A 163 2.24 -53.20 6.82
CA LEU A 163 1.28 -52.80 7.85
C LEU A 163 1.85 -51.64 8.67
N GLN A 164 3.13 -51.74 9.04
CA GLN A 164 3.82 -50.68 9.77
C GLN A 164 3.97 -49.42 8.90
N ARG A 165 4.29 -49.57 7.61
CA ARG A 165 4.35 -48.46 6.65
C ARG A 165 3.02 -47.72 6.61
N SER A 166 1.92 -48.43 6.36
CA SER A 166 0.57 -47.84 6.28
C SER A 166 0.18 -47.13 7.58
N ALA A 167 0.50 -47.70 8.75
CA ALA A 167 0.20 -47.07 10.03
C ALA A 167 0.99 -45.76 10.26
N ILE A 168 2.25 -45.71 9.82
CA ILE A 168 3.07 -44.50 9.89
C ILE A 168 2.57 -43.44 8.90
N GLU A 169 2.22 -43.84 7.68
CA GLU A 169 1.62 -42.95 6.67
C GLU A 169 0.33 -42.30 7.20
N ASP A 170 -0.58 -43.11 7.77
CA ASP A 170 -1.80 -42.61 8.40
C ASP A 170 -1.51 -41.67 9.57
N GLN A 171 -0.46 -41.96 10.34
CA GLN A 171 -0.06 -41.11 11.46
C GLN A 171 0.48 -39.75 10.96
N ILE A 172 1.28 -39.74 9.90
CA ILE A 172 1.84 -38.52 9.29
C ILE A 172 0.74 -37.68 8.63
N ALA A 173 -0.23 -38.32 7.96
CA ALA A 173 -1.34 -37.63 7.31
C ALA A 173 -2.29 -36.97 8.34
N ASN A 174 -2.62 -37.67 9.43
CA ASN A 174 -3.70 -37.24 10.32
C ASN A 174 -3.26 -36.45 11.56
N PHE A 175 -2.03 -36.65 12.04
CA PHE A 175 -1.57 -36.08 13.32
C PHE A 175 -0.61 -34.91 13.19
N GLY A 176 -0.26 -34.54 11.96
CA GLY A 176 0.34 -33.26 11.63
C GLY A 176 1.75 -33.33 11.07
N GLN A 177 2.07 -32.33 10.26
CA GLN A 177 3.34 -32.17 9.57
C GLN A 177 3.95 -30.80 9.93
N THR A 178 5.13 -30.84 10.51
CA THR A 178 5.90 -29.62 10.80
C THR A 178 6.44 -29.07 9.48
N PRO A 179 6.30 -27.76 9.20
CA PRO A 179 6.87 -27.16 8.00
C PRO A 179 8.38 -27.37 7.88
N ILE A 180 8.91 -27.26 6.67
CA ILE A 180 10.35 -27.42 6.41
C ILE A 180 11.12 -26.31 7.14
N GLN A 181 12.27 -26.68 7.72
CA GLN A 181 13.18 -25.70 8.31
C GLN A 181 13.91 -24.94 7.19
N ILE A 182 13.57 -23.66 7.02
CA ILE A 182 14.09 -22.83 5.92
C ILE A 182 15.49 -22.30 6.25
N PHE A 183 15.77 -22.02 7.53
CA PHE A 183 17.04 -21.44 7.94
C PHE A 183 17.45 -21.84 9.36
N ARG A 184 18.76 -21.80 9.62
CA ARG A 184 19.37 -22.15 10.93
C ARG A 184 19.90 -20.97 11.72
N LYS A 185 19.98 -19.78 11.11
CA LYS A 185 20.36 -18.53 11.80
C LYS A 185 19.11 -17.84 12.34
N LYS A 186 19.24 -16.95 13.32
CA LYS A 186 18.08 -16.17 13.81
C LYS A 186 17.51 -15.30 12.69
N HIS A 187 16.20 -15.26 12.56
CA HIS A 187 15.52 -14.40 11.60
C HIS A 187 15.79 -12.93 11.91
N PRO A 188 16.13 -12.09 10.91
CA PRO A 188 16.33 -10.67 11.15
C PRO A 188 15.04 -10.00 11.64
N ARG A 189 15.16 -9.08 12.60
CA ARG A 189 14.03 -8.24 13.01
C ARG A 189 13.64 -7.32 11.84
N ARG A 190 12.34 -7.09 11.65
CA ARG A 190 11.85 -6.05 10.73
C ARG A 190 12.48 -4.71 11.13
N GLY A 191 12.88 -3.91 10.14
CA GLY A 191 13.52 -2.60 10.35
C GLY A 191 12.65 -1.64 11.18
N PRO A 192 13.17 -0.44 11.53
CA PRO A 192 12.41 0.54 12.30
C PRO A 192 11.07 0.85 11.63
N PRO A 193 10.04 1.26 12.40
CA PRO A 193 8.72 1.63 11.88
C PRO A 193 8.88 2.56 10.69
N ILE A 194 8.57 2.10 9.48
CA ILE A 194 8.29 3.00 8.38
C ILE A 194 6.86 3.46 8.66
N PRO A 195 6.58 4.75 8.86
CA PRO A 195 5.23 5.21 9.12
C PRO A 195 4.32 4.63 8.04
N ILE A 196 3.43 3.73 8.44
CA ILE A 196 2.45 3.13 7.56
C ILE A 196 1.61 4.30 7.06
N ALA A 197 1.77 4.64 5.78
CA ALA A 197 0.86 5.57 5.12
C ALA A 197 -0.51 4.89 5.13
N HIS A 198 -1.35 5.25 6.10
CA HIS A 198 -2.70 4.73 6.17
C HIS A 198 -3.41 5.21 4.91
N PRO A 199 -4.00 4.31 4.10
CA PRO A 199 -4.79 4.72 2.95
C PRO A 199 -5.87 5.71 3.41
N LEU A 200 -6.14 6.76 2.62
CA LEU A 200 -7.13 7.81 2.96
C LEU A 200 -8.54 7.26 3.27
N TYR A 201 -8.83 6.01 2.88
CA TYR A 201 -10.06 5.30 3.23
C TYR A 201 -10.27 5.09 4.75
N PHE A 202 -9.23 5.21 5.58
CA PHE A 202 -9.30 5.02 7.03
C PHE A 202 -9.68 6.28 7.82
N ALA A 203 -9.87 7.43 7.17
CA ALA A 203 -10.28 8.66 7.82
C ALA A 203 -11.26 9.44 6.93
N PRO A 204 -12.54 9.03 6.86
CA PRO A 204 -13.55 9.70 6.03
C PRO A 204 -13.74 11.19 6.40
N ASP A 205 -13.50 11.55 7.67
CA ASP A 205 -13.55 12.94 8.15
C ASP A 205 -12.22 13.72 7.96
N SER A 206 -11.20 13.12 7.33
CA SER A 206 -9.88 13.77 7.16
C SER A 206 -9.80 14.72 5.97
N ILE A 207 -10.74 14.65 5.03
CA ILE A 207 -10.77 15.50 3.83
C ILE A 207 -12.06 16.32 3.86
N ASN A 208 -11.96 17.57 4.30
CA ASN A 208 -13.07 18.52 4.27
C ASN A 208 -12.97 19.43 3.04
N LEU A 209 -14.06 19.55 2.28
CA LEU A 209 -14.17 20.54 1.21
C LEU A 209 -14.37 21.93 1.84
N THR A 210 -13.35 22.78 1.74
CA THR A 210 -13.39 24.10 2.39
C THR A 210 -13.76 25.23 1.43
N SER A 211 -13.49 25.09 0.13
CA SER A 211 -13.77 26.12 -0.87
C SER A 211 -13.91 25.55 -2.27
N ILE A 212 -14.78 26.18 -3.08
CA ILE A 212 -14.99 25.87 -4.49
C ILE A 212 -14.71 27.15 -5.27
N VAL A 213 -13.91 27.04 -6.34
CA VAL A 213 -13.71 28.16 -7.27
C VAL A 213 -14.12 27.77 -8.67
N THR A 214 -14.97 28.59 -9.26
CA THR A 214 -15.32 28.49 -10.67
C THR A 214 -14.23 29.12 -11.52
N SER A 215 -13.76 28.38 -12.53
CA SER A 215 -12.93 28.97 -13.58
C SER A 215 -13.78 29.98 -14.37
N ILE A 216 -13.19 31.12 -14.72
CA ILE A 216 -13.84 32.16 -15.53
C ILE A 216 -14.06 31.67 -16.98
N SER A 217 -13.34 30.63 -17.40
CA SER A 217 -13.46 30.00 -18.72
C SER A 217 -14.51 28.87 -18.68
N PRO A 218 -15.45 28.79 -19.63
CA PRO A 218 -16.47 27.74 -19.70
C PRO A 218 -15.92 26.37 -20.16
N SER A 219 -14.63 26.13 -19.98
CA SER A 219 -13.92 24.93 -20.43
C SER A 219 -13.51 24.08 -19.23
N ALA A 220 -13.43 22.76 -19.43
CA ALA A 220 -12.99 21.83 -18.40
C ALA A 220 -11.59 22.19 -17.87
N VAL A 221 -11.38 22.00 -16.57
CA VAL A 221 -10.06 22.11 -15.95
C VAL A 221 -9.29 20.83 -16.27
N LEU A 222 -8.15 20.96 -16.95
CA LEU A 222 -7.32 19.82 -17.33
C LEU A 222 -6.20 19.56 -16.32
N TYR A 223 -5.72 20.60 -15.65
CA TYR A 223 -4.59 20.49 -14.74
C TYR A 223 -4.77 21.42 -13.54
N VAL A 224 -4.43 20.89 -12.36
CA VAL A 224 -4.32 21.61 -11.10
C VAL A 224 -2.96 21.31 -10.50
N GLY A 225 -2.13 22.33 -10.31
CA GLY A 225 -0.83 22.24 -9.65
C GLY A 225 -0.80 23.11 -8.40
N LEU A 226 -0.15 22.62 -7.34
CA LEU A 226 0.10 23.38 -6.13
C LEU A 226 1.58 23.81 -6.11
N VAL A 227 1.80 25.11 -6.00
CA VAL A 227 3.14 25.72 -6.09
C VAL A 227 3.27 26.82 -5.05
N ASP A 228 4.03 26.57 -3.99
CA ASP A 228 4.13 27.44 -2.82
C ASP A 228 2.74 27.82 -2.29
N SER A 229 2.38 29.11 -2.43
CA SER A 229 1.09 29.64 -2.02
C SER A 229 0.08 29.80 -3.16
N ASN A 230 0.35 29.19 -4.31
CA ASN A 230 -0.45 29.36 -5.51
C ASN A 230 -1.04 28.04 -5.99
N ILE A 231 -2.29 28.13 -6.43
CA ILE A 231 -3.01 27.10 -7.16
C ILE A 231 -2.95 27.49 -8.63
N VAL A 232 -2.27 26.67 -9.43
CA VAL A 232 -2.13 26.84 -10.87
C VAL A 232 -3.17 25.99 -11.56
N ILE A 233 -4.00 26.62 -12.39
CA ILE A 233 -5.11 25.97 -13.09
C ILE A 233 -4.90 26.17 -14.59
N VAL A 234 -4.98 25.08 -15.35
CA VAL A 234 -4.98 25.14 -16.83
C VAL A 234 -6.28 24.53 -17.35
N SER A 235 -7.01 25.30 -18.14
CA SER A 235 -8.24 24.83 -18.80
C SER A 235 -7.96 24.18 -20.16
N GLN A 236 -8.94 23.46 -20.69
CA GLN A 236 -8.90 22.86 -22.02
C GLN A 236 -8.70 23.90 -23.14
N GLY A 237 -9.11 25.15 -22.91
CA GLY A 237 -8.85 26.28 -23.81
C GLY A 237 -7.40 26.80 -23.77
N LEU A 238 -6.49 26.11 -23.09
CA LEU A 238 -5.13 26.54 -22.77
C LEU A 238 -5.08 27.84 -21.97
N THR A 239 -6.08 28.09 -21.14
CA THR A 239 -6.13 29.28 -20.31
C THR A 239 -5.50 28.97 -18.96
N LEU A 240 -4.43 29.70 -18.62
CA LEU A 240 -3.76 29.67 -17.34
C LEU A 240 -4.42 30.66 -16.37
N SER A 241 -4.75 30.18 -15.18
CA SER A 241 -5.14 30.99 -14.03
C SER A 241 -4.26 30.61 -12.85
N VAL A 242 -3.73 31.61 -12.14
CA VAL A 242 -2.93 31.42 -10.92
C VAL A 242 -3.69 32.09 -9.79
N LYS A 243 -4.13 31.29 -8.82
CA LYS A 243 -4.92 31.74 -7.67
C LYS A 243 -4.10 31.59 -6.40
N LEU A 244 -4.27 32.50 -5.45
CA LEU A 244 -3.62 32.38 -4.15
C LEU A 244 -4.41 31.38 -3.31
N TRP A 245 -3.76 30.47 -2.59
CA TRP A 245 -4.41 29.76 -1.49
C TRP A 245 -4.30 30.59 -0.19
N LEU A 246 -5.37 30.66 0.59
CA LEU A 246 -5.42 31.41 1.84
C LEU A 246 -5.43 30.41 2.99
N THR A 247 -4.47 30.56 3.89
CA THR A 247 -4.43 29.88 5.19
C THR A 247 -4.35 30.91 6.30
N THR A 248 -5.14 30.74 7.37
CA THR A 248 -5.11 31.61 8.56
C THR A 248 -3.95 31.30 9.50
N GLN A 249 -2.94 30.53 9.08
CA GLN A 249 -1.65 30.51 9.77
C GLN A 249 -0.98 31.88 9.62
N LEU A 250 -1.43 32.78 10.48
CA LEU A 250 -0.83 34.06 10.80
C LEU A 250 0.68 33.84 10.91
N GLN A 251 1.45 34.52 10.07
CA GLN A 251 2.88 34.64 10.32
C GLN A 251 3.03 35.24 11.72
N SER A 252 3.60 34.49 12.64
CA SER A 252 4.03 34.98 13.93
C SER A 252 5.08 36.08 13.71
N GLY A 253 4.65 37.34 13.59
CA GLY A 253 5.59 38.43 13.30
C GLY A 253 5.02 39.79 12.92
N GLY A 254 3.70 39.95 12.72
CA GLY A 254 3.09 41.26 12.44
C GLY A 254 2.43 41.87 13.68
N THR A 255 2.82 43.09 14.06
CA THR A 255 2.41 43.79 15.30
C THR A 255 0.93 44.19 15.37
N PHE A 256 0.07 43.82 14.42
CA PHE A 256 -1.36 44.17 14.46
C PHE A 256 -2.23 43.11 13.79
N THR A 257 -2.99 42.34 14.58
CA THR A 257 -4.30 41.79 14.16
C THR A 257 -5.08 41.32 15.37
N PHE A 258 -6.36 41.70 15.43
CA PHE A 258 -7.34 41.25 16.40
C PHE A 258 -7.52 39.73 16.32
N SER A 259 -7.15 39.01 17.37
CA SER A 259 -7.36 37.56 17.48
C SER A 259 -8.76 37.28 18.01
N GLY A 260 -9.74 37.15 17.11
CA GLY A 260 -10.91 36.32 17.38
C GLY A 260 -10.52 34.85 17.24
N SER A 261 -11.16 33.97 18.01
CA SER A 261 -11.10 32.51 17.79
C SER A 261 -11.81 32.17 16.48
N GLN A 262 -11.12 32.38 15.35
CA GLN A 262 -11.58 31.84 14.08
C GLN A 262 -10.93 30.48 13.90
N ASP A 263 -11.76 29.47 13.64
CA ASP A 263 -11.31 28.16 13.19
C ASP A 263 -10.35 28.34 12.00
N PRO A 264 -9.32 27.48 11.87
CA PRO A 264 -8.41 27.56 10.74
C PRO A 264 -9.18 27.50 9.43
N PHE A 265 -9.17 28.61 8.68
CA PHE A 265 -9.85 28.71 7.40
C PHE A 265 -8.87 28.39 6.28
N PHE A 266 -9.29 27.50 5.40
CA PHE A 266 -8.60 27.17 4.15
C PHE A 266 -9.48 27.60 3.00
N GLY A 267 -9.02 28.54 2.18
CA GLY A 267 -9.79 29.03 1.05
C GLY A 267 -8.93 29.32 -0.16
N VAL A 268 -9.58 29.57 -1.29
CA VAL A 268 -8.90 30.09 -2.47
C VAL A 268 -9.19 31.58 -2.58
N GLY A 269 -8.11 32.37 -2.60
CA GLY A 269 -8.16 33.82 -2.77
C GLY A 269 -8.36 34.24 -4.23
N GLY A 270 -8.22 35.54 -4.46
CA GLY A 270 -8.32 36.14 -5.79
C GLY A 270 -7.23 35.66 -6.76
N ASP A 271 -7.43 35.99 -8.02
CA ASP A 271 -6.45 35.76 -9.08
C ASP A 271 -5.16 36.56 -8.80
N VAL A 272 -4.03 35.85 -8.65
CA VAL A 272 -2.69 36.46 -8.59
C VAL A 272 -2.30 36.99 -9.97
N LEU A 273 -2.79 36.33 -11.02
CA LEU A 273 -2.66 36.76 -12.41
C LEU A 273 -3.99 36.70 -13.13
N SER A 274 -4.24 37.71 -13.98
CA SER A 274 -5.36 37.66 -14.90
C SER A 274 -5.26 36.41 -15.77
N SER A 275 -6.40 35.73 -15.87
CA SER A 275 -6.54 34.53 -16.69
C SER A 275 -6.07 34.81 -18.12
N ARG A 276 -5.14 34.01 -18.63
CA ARG A 276 -4.50 34.27 -19.92
C ARG A 276 -4.29 33.02 -20.75
N LYS A 277 -4.36 33.17 -22.07
CA LYS A 277 -4.16 32.06 -23.01
C LYS A 277 -2.67 31.77 -23.18
N ILE A 278 -2.26 30.55 -22.88
CA ILE A 278 -0.96 30.01 -23.26
C ILE A 278 -1.05 29.66 -24.74
N ALA A 279 -0.49 30.52 -25.59
CA ALA A 279 -0.57 30.34 -27.03
C ALA A 279 0.52 29.38 -27.52
N SER A 280 0.11 28.16 -27.88
CA SER A 280 0.86 27.35 -28.84
C SER A 280 -0.13 26.54 -29.68
N PRO A 281 0.03 26.47 -31.01
CA PRO A 281 -0.80 25.59 -31.81
C PRO A 281 -0.58 24.15 -31.34
N LEU A 282 -1.65 23.38 -31.27
CA LEU A 282 -1.58 21.98 -30.90
C LEU A 282 -1.22 21.16 -32.12
N ALA A 283 -0.55 20.02 -31.90
CA ALA A 283 -0.35 19.07 -32.97
C ALA A 283 -1.70 18.55 -33.48
N GLU A 284 -1.80 18.28 -34.78
CA GLU A 284 -3.02 17.70 -35.37
C GLU A 284 -3.32 16.35 -34.71
N ASN A 285 -4.59 16.11 -34.37
CA ASN A 285 -5.08 14.89 -33.70
C ASN A 285 -4.47 14.60 -32.32
N PHE A 286 -3.91 15.61 -31.63
CA PHE A 286 -3.40 15.46 -30.27
C PHE A 286 -4.45 15.86 -29.22
N GLU A 287 -4.83 14.93 -28.35
CA GLU A 287 -5.69 15.22 -27.19
C GLU A 287 -4.84 15.69 -26.00
N ILE A 288 -5.00 16.96 -25.62
CA ILE A 288 -4.38 17.45 -24.38
C ILE A 288 -5.09 16.83 -23.17
N GLY A 289 -4.29 16.26 -22.27
CA GLY A 289 -4.69 15.91 -20.92
C GLY A 289 -3.77 16.50 -19.85
N ALA A 290 -4.05 16.17 -18.58
CA ALA A 290 -3.30 16.63 -17.41
C ALA A 290 -1.79 16.32 -17.51
N GLN A 291 -1.43 15.20 -18.14
CA GLN A 291 -0.06 14.75 -18.35
C GLN A 291 0.80 15.70 -19.20
N CYS A 292 0.16 16.65 -19.90
CA CYS A 292 0.86 17.65 -20.71
C CYS A 292 1.39 18.82 -19.89
N PHE A 293 1.08 18.88 -18.60
CA PHE A 293 1.41 19.99 -17.73
C PHE A 293 2.11 19.52 -16.45
N ALA A 294 3.11 20.27 -16.02
CA ALA A 294 3.73 20.08 -14.72
C ALA A 294 4.21 21.42 -14.16
N THR A 295 4.07 21.63 -12.86
CA THR A 295 4.61 22.81 -12.18
C THR A 295 5.97 22.51 -11.58
N MET A 296 6.86 23.49 -11.65
CA MET A 296 8.23 23.38 -11.16
C MET A 296 8.58 24.59 -10.29
N LEU A 297 9.09 24.32 -9.09
CA LEU A 297 9.56 25.33 -8.15
C LEU A 297 11.03 25.67 -8.41
N SER A 298 11.36 26.95 -8.41
CA SER A 298 12.76 27.41 -8.41
C SER A 298 12.92 28.57 -7.43
N PRO A 299 14.10 28.76 -6.81
CA PRO A 299 14.31 29.76 -5.75
C PRO A 299 14.05 31.22 -6.14
N ALA A 300 13.95 31.53 -7.43
CA ALA A 300 13.73 32.88 -7.93
C ALA A 300 12.34 33.06 -8.55
N GLU A 301 11.93 32.12 -9.41
CA GLU A 301 10.66 32.15 -10.12
C GLU A 301 10.08 30.75 -10.24
N ASN A 302 8.75 30.67 -10.25
CA ASN A 302 8.03 29.42 -10.43
C ASN A 302 7.60 29.26 -11.88
N PHE A 303 7.60 28.02 -12.38
CA PHE A 303 7.36 27.73 -13.79
C PHE A 303 6.26 26.70 -13.98
N LEU A 304 5.52 26.87 -15.09
CA LEU A 304 4.68 25.85 -15.69
C LEU A 304 5.39 25.27 -16.90
N ILE A 305 5.49 23.96 -16.95
CA ILE A 305 5.96 23.21 -18.10
C ILE A 305 4.74 22.74 -18.87
N SER A 306 4.72 22.99 -20.18
CA SER A 306 3.65 22.59 -21.09
C SER A 306 4.21 21.85 -22.30
N CYS A 307 3.57 20.76 -22.71
CA CYS A 307 3.89 20.03 -23.93
C CYS A 307 2.64 19.80 -24.82
N GLY A 308 2.79 19.08 -25.93
CA GLY A 308 1.70 18.82 -26.88
C GLY A 308 1.59 19.83 -28.03
N ASN A 309 2.65 20.63 -28.28
CA ASN A 309 2.67 21.54 -29.41
C ASN A 309 3.09 20.83 -30.71
N TRP A 310 2.67 21.41 -31.84
CA TRP A 310 3.05 20.95 -33.19
C TRP A 310 4.56 21.08 -33.50
N GLU A 311 5.30 21.81 -32.67
CA GLU A 311 6.72 22.11 -32.89
C GLU A 311 7.65 21.09 -32.24
N ASN A 312 7.13 19.97 -31.74
CA ASN A 312 7.89 18.90 -31.07
C ASN A 312 8.72 19.43 -29.89
N SER A 313 8.24 20.49 -29.24
CA SER A 313 8.86 21.06 -28.06
C SER A 313 8.01 20.93 -26.81
N PHE A 314 8.67 21.02 -25.68
CA PHE A 314 8.04 21.48 -24.46
C PHE A 314 8.41 22.95 -24.21
N GLN A 315 7.50 23.67 -23.59
CA GLN A 315 7.62 25.07 -23.24
C GLN A 315 7.72 25.23 -21.72
N VAL A 316 8.52 26.20 -21.30
CA VAL A 316 8.67 26.63 -19.92
C VAL A 316 8.10 28.03 -19.81
N ILE A 317 7.09 28.20 -18.98
CA ILE A 317 6.29 29.42 -18.85
C ILE A 317 6.46 29.94 -17.43
N SER A 318 6.83 31.20 -17.26
CA SER A 318 6.90 31.79 -15.91
C SER A 318 5.50 31.86 -15.30
N LEU A 319 5.37 31.64 -14.00
CA LEU A 319 4.12 31.85 -13.28
C LEU A 319 3.99 33.28 -12.75
N HIS A 320 5.03 34.11 -12.90
CA HIS A 320 5.00 35.49 -12.43
C HIS A 320 4.39 36.45 -13.45
N ASP A 321 4.73 36.35 -14.73
CA ASP A 321 4.26 37.26 -15.79
C ASP A 321 3.50 36.52 -16.91
N GLY A 322 3.26 35.23 -16.68
CA GLY A 322 3.74 34.20 -17.58
C GLY A 322 3.87 34.47 -19.07
N ARG A 323 5.09 34.83 -19.37
CA ARG A 323 5.65 34.67 -20.69
C ARG A 323 6.27 33.29 -20.80
N THR A 324 6.32 32.78 -22.02
CA THR A 324 7.12 31.60 -22.33
C THR A 324 8.58 32.01 -22.23
N VAL A 325 9.29 31.48 -21.23
CA VAL A 325 10.71 31.73 -20.98
C VAL A 325 11.57 30.92 -21.95
N GLN A 326 11.18 29.67 -22.21
CA GLN A 326 11.94 28.78 -23.07
C GLN A 326 11.04 27.82 -23.86
N SER A 327 11.45 27.48 -25.07
CA SER A 327 10.91 26.37 -25.87
C SER A 327 12.08 25.48 -26.29
N ILE A 328 11.99 24.19 -25.99
CA ILE A 328 13.08 23.23 -26.20
C ILE A 328 12.62 22.17 -27.19
N ARG A 329 13.19 22.20 -28.40
CA ARG A 329 12.94 21.25 -29.50
C ARG A 329 14.09 20.26 -29.61
N GLN A 330 13.92 19.09 -29.02
CA GLN A 330 14.93 18.02 -29.06
C GLN A 330 14.33 16.66 -29.42
N HIS A 331 13.06 16.44 -29.06
CA HIS A 331 12.31 15.30 -29.55
C HIS A 331 12.09 15.41 -31.07
N LYS A 332 12.05 14.26 -31.74
CA LYS A 332 11.82 14.16 -33.19
C LYS A 332 10.34 14.23 -33.54
N ASP A 333 9.47 13.98 -32.56
CA ASP A 333 8.01 13.99 -32.68
C ASP A 333 7.38 14.72 -31.49
N VAL A 334 6.05 14.84 -31.48
CA VAL A 334 5.29 15.56 -30.46
C VAL A 334 5.60 15.02 -29.07
N VAL A 335 5.84 15.93 -28.13
CA VAL A 335 6.04 15.59 -26.71
C VAL A 335 4.67 15.35 -26.08
N SER A 336 4.39 14.11 -25.72
CA SER A 336 3.08 13.63 -25.28
C SER A 336 2.86 13.75 -23.77
N CYS A 337 3.92 13.76 -22.96
CA CYS A 337 3.82 13.87 -21.51
C CYS A 337 5.08 14.46 -20.87
N VAL A 338 4.90 15.07 -19.70
CA VAL A 338 5.97 15.63 -18.88
C VAL A 338 5.79 15.25 -17.41
N ALA A 339 6.90 15.06 -16.69
CA ALA A 339 6.91 14.79 -15.25
C ALA A 339 8.09 15.50 -14.57
N VAL A 340 7.85 16.07 -13.40
CA VAL A 340 8.88 16.74 -12.59
C VAL A 340 9.10 15.95 -11.31
N SER A 341 10.36 15.78 -10.92
CA SER A 341 10.73 15.13 -9.66
C SER A 341 10.28 15.94 -8.44
N ALA A 342 9.99 15.27 -7.32
CA ALA A 342 9.50 15.92 -6.10
C ALA A 342 10.45 16.99 -5.53
N ASP A 343 11.75 16.87 -5.81
CA ASP A 343 12.79 17.83 -5.41
C ASP A 343 13.02 18.97 -6.43
N ASN A 344 12.26 18.97 -7.53
CA ASN A 344 12.36 19.91 -8.66
C ASN A 344 13.75 19.96 -9.34
N THR A 345 14.56 18.90 -9.22
CA THR A 345 15.91 18.87 -9.84
C THR A 345 15.92 18.16 -11.20
N ILE A 346 14.92 17.33 -11.48
CA ILE A 346 14.83 16.52 -12.68
C ILE A 346 13.47 16.75 -13.35
N LEU A 347 13.51 16.96 -14.66
CA LEU A 347 12.35 16.94 -15.56
C LEU A 347 12.50 15.75 -16.51
N ALA A 348 11.43 14.99 -16.72
CA ALA A 348 11.35 13.94 -17.72
C ALA A 348 10.29 14.27 -18.76
N THR A 349 10.58 14.03 -20.03
CA THR A 349 9.67 14.26 -21.16
C THR A 349 9.55 12.99 -22.00
N GLY A 350 8.33 12.60 -22.35
CA GLY A 350 8.03 11.49 -23.24
C GLY A 350 7.42 11.97 -24.55
N SER A 351 7.72 11.29 -25.66
CA SER A 351 7.28 11.67 -27.00
C SER A 351 6.83 10.47 -27.83
N TYR A 352 6.03 10.74 -28.87
CA TYR A 352 5.69 9.75 -29.90
C TYR A 352 6.90 9.27 -30.72
N ASP A 353 8.06 9.92 -30.62
CA ASP A 353 9.31 9.43 -31.19
C ASP A 353 9.87 8.18 -30.48
N THR A 354 9.10 7.60 -29.56
CA THR A 354 9.42 6.43 -28.72
C THR A 354 10.56 6.66 -27.74
N THR A 355 10.94 7.92 -27.48
CA THR A 355 12.01 8.27 -26.55
C THR A 355 11.48 8.95 -25.29
N VAL A 356 12.24 8.76 -24.21
CA VAL A 356 12.13 9.52 -22.99
C VAL A 356 13.42 10.31 -22.81
N MET A 357 13.32 11.61 -22.59
CA MET A 357 14.46 12.47 -22.31
C MET A 357 14.41 12.96 -20.86
N VAL A 358 15.57 12.91 -20.20
CA VAL A 358 15.75 13.36 -18.82
C VAL A 358 16.63 14.61 -18.81
N TRP A 359 16.13 15.63 -18.11
CA TRP A 359 16.67 16.97 -18.05
C TRP A 359 17.06 17.29 -16.62
N GLU A 360 18.32 17.63 -16.40
CA GLU A 360 18.80 18.21 -15.15
C GLU A 360 18.44 19.69 -15.10
N VAL A 361 17.66 20.09 -14.10
CA VAL A 361 17.25 21.48 -13.89
C VAL A 361 18.31 22.18 -13.05
N VAL A 362 19.16 22.97 -13.72
CA VAL A 362 20.28 23.64 -13.04
C VAL A 362 19.77 24.92 -12.37
N ARG A 363 19.87 24.97 -11.03
CA ARG A 363 19.61 26.17 -10.23
C ARG A 363 20.71 27.21 -10.50
N ALA A 364 20.48 28.16 -11.41
CA ALA A 364 21.41 29.26 -11.60
C ALA A 364 21.40 30.17 -10.36
N ARG A 365 22.52 30.19 -9.60
CA ARG A 365 22.76 31.26 -8.61
C ARG A 365 22.95 32.56 -9.38
N GLY A 366 22.12 33.56 -9.10
CA GLY A 366 22.24 34.88 -9.71
C GLY A 366 23.64 35.46 -9.48
N HIS A 367 24.39 35.71 -10.55
CA HIS A 367 25.59 36.53 -10.49
C HIS A 367 25.16 38.00 -10.57
N GLU A 368 25.48 38.76 -9.53
CA GLU A 368 25.31 40.21 -9.51
C GLU A 368 25.92 40.87 -10.75
N LYS A 369 25.22 41.89 -11.24
CA LYS A 369 25.62 42.75 -12.35
C LYS A 369 27.07 43.21 -12.19
N ARG A 370 27.94 42.82 -13.12
CA ARG A 370 29.06 43.67 -13.55
C ARG A 370 28.81 44.12 -14.98
N VAL A 371 28.44 45.40 -15.10
CA VAL A 371 28.44 46.14 -16.35
C VAL A 371 29.85 46.10 -16.94
N ARG A 372 30.00 45.54 -18.13
CA ARG A 372 30.95 46.01 -19.15
C ARG A 372 30.52 45.52 -20.53
N ASN A 373 30.35 46.48 -21.42
CA ASN A 373 30.07 46.32 -22.84
C ASN A 373 30.99 45.29 -23.49
N CYS A 374 30.42 44.29 -24.15
CA CYS A 374 30.65 43.92 -25.56
C CYS A 374 29.74 42.75 -25.91
N GLY A 375 29.15 42.80 -27.11
CA GLY A 375 28.11 41.86 -27.55
C GLY A 375 28.58 40.40 -27.58
N ALA A 376 27.80 39.53 -26.97
CA ALA A 376 27.78 38.10 -27.25
C ALA A 376 26.41 37.54 -26.83
N ARG A 377 25.82 36.68 -27.67
CA ARG A 377 24.51 36.04 -27.46
C ARG A 377 24.54 35.24 -26.15
N TYR A 378 23.68 35.60 -25.19
CA TYR A 378 23.54 34.86 -23.93
C TYR A 378 22.65 33.64 -24.15
N CYS A 379 23.25 32.46 -24.13
CA CYS A 379 22.57 31.17 -24.09
C CYS A 379 22.40 30.78 -22.62
N HIS A 380 21.26 31.09 -22.02
CA HIS A 380 20.89 30.57 -20.70
C HIS A 380 20.32 29.15 -20.88
N GLN A 381 21.18 28.13 -20.80
CA GLN A 381 20.76 26.74 -20.88
C GLN A 381 20.47 26.22 -19.46
N TRP A 382 19.19 26.17 -19.10
CA TRP A 382 18.72 25.73 -17.79
C TRP A 382 18.67 24.20 -17.61
N PHE A 383 18.67 23.47 -18.73
CA PHE A 383 18.48 22.02 -18.76
C PHE A 383 19.65 21.30 -19.44
N LYS A 384 20.29 20.39 -18.72
CA LYS A 384 21.36 19.52 -19.26
C LYS A 384 20.85 18.09 -19.38
N ARG A 385 20.97 17.49 -20.57
CA ARG A 385 20.58 16.10 -20.82
C ARG A 385 21.54 15.16 -20.10
N ARG A 386 21.02 14.17 -19.37
CA ARG A 386 21.77 12.95 -19.03
C ARG A 386 21.31 11.83 -19.94
N ASP A 387 22.25 11.25 -20.68
CA ASP A 387 22.01 10.02 -21.42
C ASP A 387 21.88 8.87 -20.41
N VAL A 388 20.65 8.43 -20.17
CA VAL A 388 20.38 7.22 -19.42
C VAL A 388 20.42 6.06 -20.42
N TYR A 389 21.58 5.41 -20.53
CA TYR A 389 21.69 4.13 -21.21
C TYR A 389 20.99 3.08 -20.34
N PHE A 390 19.82 2.61 -20.78
CA PHE A 390 19.27 1.35 -20.27
C PHE A 390 20.03 0.20 -20.95
N PRO A 391 20.81 -0.61 -20.22
CA PRO A 391 21.28 -1.87 -20.76
C PRO A 391 20.05 -2.76 -20.96
N TYR A 392 19.74 -3.09 -22.21
CA TYR A 392 18.76 -4.14 -22.50
C TYR A 392 19.26 -5.48 -21.94
N PRO A 393 18.37 -6.34 -21.39
CA PRO A 393 18.73 -7.62 -20.81
C PRO A 393 19.30 -8.63 -21.81
#